data_AF-A0A7J8S360-F1
#
_entry.id   AF-A0A7J8S360-F1
#
_cell.length_a   1.000
_cell.length_b   1.000
_cell.length_c   1.000
_cell.angle_alpha   90.00
_cell.angle_beta   90.00
_cell.angle_gamma   90.00
#
_symmetry.space_group_name_H-M   'P 1'
#
loop_
_entity.id
_entity.type
_entity.pdbx_description
1 polymer ?
#
loop_
_entity_poly.entity_id
_entity_poly.type
_entity_poly.pdbx_seq_one_letter_code
_entity_poly.pdbx_strand_id
1 'polypeptide(L)'
;MALRNMKKTLKWKKFELLFHVSTTPSKPQPQSSHSHHLILSSSSFSSVPNLTNTYLKSKPQSSPTLTSEEISKINLLLPRLCLFNHLPTAIQLTTTALTLPNPPPDPKSLSLSILIHSLTLQPDLKLPMSLLTRLSRKHPPHPYLTPISTMLIASYLKKDRPKDALKVYKWMLRPGSPCTCMVDKSAYGILVGGLCARGLVLEGLMVLRDMLRVRLLPGEGLRRKVVRSLLREARVREAKALDELLPCAGDLNKVLDFLDQHIGNWSN
;
A
#
# COMPACT_ATOMS: atom_id res chain seq x y z
N MET A 1 -1.55 -37.51 -15.66
CA MET A 1 -1.23 -36.76 -16.90
C MET A 1 -1.40 -35.24 -16.71
N ALA A 2 -0.99 -34.64 -15.58
CA ALA A 2 0.41 -34.36 -15.22
C ALA A 2 1.15 -33.26 -16.04
N LEU A 3 0.58 -32.68 -17.12
CA LEU A 3 1.35 -31.72 -17.98
C LEU A 3 0.81 -30.27 -18.13
N ARG A 4 -0.34 -29.90 -17.55
CA ARG A 4 -0.91 -28.54 -17.73
C ARG A 4 -0.36 -27.44 -16.80
N ASN A 5 0.38 -27.77 -15.73
CA ASN A 5 0.76 -26.78 -14.71
C ASN A 5 2.11 -26.05 -14.96
N MET A 6 2.99 -26.53 -15.84
CA MET A 6 4.33 -25.94 -16.02
C MET A 6 4.38 -24.59 -16.77
N LYS A 7 3.28 -24.10 -17.37
CA LYS A 7 3.29 -22.83 -18.14
C LYS A 7 3.03 -21.55 -17.31
N LYS A 8 2.92 -21.62 -15.98
CA LYS A 8 2.68 -20.44 -15.11
C LYS A 8 3.94 -19.83 -14.46
N THR A 9 5.09 -20.52 -14.49
CA THR A 9 6.33 -20.09 -13.82
C THR A 9 7.07 -18.94 -14.54
N LEU A 10 6.94 -18.81 -15.86
CA LEU A 10 7.80 -17.93 -16.66
C LEU A 10 7.52 -16.41 -16.58
N LYS A 11 6.49 -15.96 -15.85
CA LYS A 11 6.12 -14.53 -15.79
C LYS A 11 6.77 -13.72 -14.65
N TRP A 12 7.57 -14.35 -13.78
CA TRP A 12 8.18 -13.65 -12.63
C TRP A 12 9.40 -12.78 -13.01
N LYS A 13 10.25 -13.21 -13.95
CA LYS A 13 11.46 -12.47 -14.40
C LYS A 13 11.20 -11.11 -15.07
N LYS A 14 9.94 -10.68 -15.24
CA LYS A 14 9.59 -9.34 -15.78
C LYS A 14 9.20 -8.32 -14.69
N PHE A 15 9.31 -8.67 -13.41
CA PHE A 15 8.90 -7.80 -12.30
C PHE A 15 10.03 -6.95 -11.68
N GLU A 16 11.29 -7.29 -11.93
CA GLU A 16 12.46 -6.64 -11.27
C GLU A 16 12.91 -5.34 -11.97
N LEU A 17 12.56 -5.14 -13.24
CA LEU A 17 13.15 -4.12 -14.13
C LEU A 17 12.55 -2.69 -14.02
N LEU A 18 12.02 -2.28 -12.86
CA LEU A 18 11.41 -0.93 -12.71
C LEU A 18 11.75 -0.16 -11.43
N PHE A 19 12.69 -0.62 -10.59
CA PHE A 19 13.15 0.13 -9.41
C PHE A 19 14.68 0.09 -9.20
N HIS A 20 15.43 0.53 -10.21
CA HIS A 20 16.82 0.96 -10.00
C HIS A 20 16.88 2.48 -9.77
N VAL A 21 17.36 2.88 -8.59
CA VAL A 21 17.95 4.19 -8.33
C VAL A 21 19.31 3.91 -7.70
N SER A 22 20.36 4.50 -8.25
CA SER A 22 21.75 4.19 -7.89
C SER A 22 22.17 4.88 -6.59
N THR A 23 22.95 4.18 -5.76
CA THR A 23 23.81 4.78 -4.74
C THR A 23 25.23 4.24 -4.91
N THR A 24 26.21 5.14 -4.89
CA THR A 24 27.64 4.80 -5.03
C THR A 24 28.27 4.52 -3.67
N PRO A 25 29.32 3.66 -3.59
CA PRO A 25 29.94 3.30 -2.32
C PRO A 25 30.96 4.35 -1.86
N SER A 26 30.91 4.71 -0.57
CA SER A 26 32.00 5.39 0.15
C SER A 26 32.74 4.39 1.06
N LYS A 27 34.02 4.69 1.35
CA LYS A 27 35.01 3.71 1.82
C LYS A 27 35.43 3.97 3.29
N PRO A 28 35.54 2.95 4.17
CA PRO A 28 35.91 3.12 5.58
C PRO A 28 37.41 2.91 5.86
N GLN A 29 38.00 3.65 6.81
CA GLN A 29 39.32 3.41 7.43
C GLN A 29 39.49 4.25 8.75
N PRO A 30 40.54 4.09 9.60
CA PRO A 30 40.45 3.21 10.78
C PRO A 30 40.80 3.88 12.15
N GLN A 31 41.27 3.09 13.13
CA GLN A 31 41.35 3.38 14.58
C GLN A 31 42.72 3.89 15.09
N SER A 32 42.69 4.64 16.21
CA SER A 32 43.76 4.81 17.23
C SER A 32 43.16 5.54 18.47
N SER A 33 43.66 5.51 19.71
CA SER A 33 44.79 4.79 20.36
C SER A 33 44.64 4.73 21.90
N HIS A 34 45.26 3.72 22.52
CA HIS A 34 45.69 3.49 23.91
C HIS A 34 45.45 4.52 25.05
N SER A 35 45.17 3.98 26.25
CA SER A 35 46.03 4.15 27.45
C SER A 35 45.78 3.02 28.47
N HIS A 36 46.77 2.73 29.34
CA HIS A 36 46.74 1.66 30.35
C HIS A 36 46.76 2.25 31.77
N HIS A 37 46.33 1.50 32.79
CA HIS A 37 46.94 1.55 34.13
C HIS A 37 46.70 0.26 34.96
N LEU A 38 47.49 0.08 36.02
CA LEU A 38 47.59 -1.06 36.94
C LEU A 38 47.66 -0.52 38.39
N ILE A 39 47.52 -1.29 39.49
CA ILE A 39 47.53 -2.76 39.68
C ILE A 39 46.22 -3.21 40.42
N LEU A 40 46.06 -4.14 41.37
CA LEU A 40 46.90 -5.03 42.21
C LEU A 40 46.19 -6.41 42.41
N SER A 41 46.17 -6.98 43.63
CA SER A 41 45.71 -8.35 43.93
C SER A 41 45.35 -8.54 45.42
N SER A 42 44.46 -9.50 45.72
CA SER A 42 44.61 -10.46 46.85
C SER A 42 43.45 -11.47 47.00
N SER A 43 43.81 -12.67 47.50
CA SER A 43 43.03 -13.67 48.29
C SER A 43 41.59 -14.08 47.93
N SER A 44 41.40 -15.40 47.82
CA SER A 44 40.12 -16.11 47.68
C SER A 44 39.27 -16.15 48.97
N PHE A 45 37.95 -16.18 48.83
CA PHE A 45 37.11 -17.05 49.67
C PHE A 45 35.85 -17.54 48.94
N SER A 46 35.40 -18.76 49.26
CA SER A 46 34.21 -19.37 48.65
C SER A 46 32.92 -18.80 49.26
N SER A 47 31.98 -18.37 48.42
CA SER A 47 30.59 -18.13 48.83
C SER A 47 29.64 -18.44 47.67
N VAL A 48 28.52 -19.09 47.98
CA VAL A 48 27.58 -19.62 46.98
C VAL A 48 26.75 -18.47 46.38
N PRO A 49 26.61 -18.37 45.04
CA PRO A 49 25.79 -17.32 44.43
C PRO A 49 24.31 -17.51 44.79
N ASN A 50 23.74 -16.51 45.47
CA ASN A 50 22.37 -16.51 45.97
C ASN A 50 21.34 -16.68 44.84
N LEU A 51 20.62 -17.81 44.81
CA LEU A 51 19.64 -18.16 43.77
C LEU A 51 18.40 -17.25 43.75
N THR A 52 18.25 -16.35 44.73
CA THR A 52 17.08 -15.50 44.97
C THR A 52 17.11 -14.19 44.17
N ASN A 53 18.28 -13.67 43.80
CA ASN A 53 18.44 -12.35 43.19
C ASN A 53 18.16 -12.34 41.66
N THR A 54 18.07 -13.51 41.04
CA THR A 54 17.71 -13.68 39.62
C THR A 54 16.20 -13.63 39.40
N TYR A 55 15.39 -14.13 40.33
CA TYR A 55 13.94 -14.29 40.16
C TYR A 55 13.13 -13.02 40.49
N LEU A 56 13.70 -12.10 41.27
CA LEU A 56 13.05 -10.85 41.71
C LEU A 56 13.52 -9.60 40.93
N LYS A 57 14.27 -9.77 39.84
CA LYS A 57 14.77 -8.66 38.99
C LYS A 57 14.37 -8.71 37.52
N SER A 58 13.40 -9.54 37.16
CA SER A 58 12.68 -9.47 35.89
C SER A 58 11.68 -8.28 35.85
N LYS A 59 12.22 -7.06 35.90
CA LYS A 59 11.48 -5.85 35.48
C LYS A 59 10.95 -6.12 34.06
N PRO A 60 9.66 -5.87 33.73
CA PRO A 60 9.11 -6.22 32.42
C PRO A 60 9.93 -5.59 31.27
N GLN A 61 10.72 -6.43 30.58
CA GLN A 61 11.62 -5.95 29.53
C GLN A 61 10.88 -5.83 28.21
N SER A 62 10.68 -4.58 27.79
CA SER A 62 10.12 -4.13 26.50
C SER A 62 8.68 -4.54 26.19
N SER A 63 7.94 -3.59 25.59
CA SER A 63 6.72 -3.88 24.85
C SER A 63 7.03 -4.78 23.64
N PRO A 64 6.10 -5.66 23.22
CA PRO A 64 6.33 -6.61 22.14
C PRO A 64 6.66 -5.88 20.84
N THR A 65 7.94 -5.97 20.46
CA THR A 65 8.54 -5.26 19.34
C THR A 65 8.95 -6.27 18.29
N LEU A 66 8.42 -6.13 17.07
CA LEU A 66 8.63 -7.08 15.99
C LEU A 66 10.12 -7.13 15.60
N THR A 67 10.79 -8.23 15.94
CA THR A 67 12.23 -8.40 15.68
C THR A 67 12.49 -8.60 14.18
N SER A 68 13.71 -8.29 13.73
CA SER A 68 14.15 -8.56 12.36
C SER A 68 13.98 -10.04 11.96
N GLU A 69 14.19 -10.95 12.91
CA GLU A 69 14.00 -12.39 12.72
C GLU A 69 12.52 -12.80 12.58
N GLU A 70 11.61 -12.15 13.31
CA GLU A 70 10.17 -12.36 13.13
C GLU A 70 9.67 -11.77 11.81
N ILE A 71 10.18 -10.60 11.38
CA ILE A 71 9.87 -10.02 10.07
C ILE A 71 10.35 -10.96 8.95
N SER A 72 11.54 -11.57 9.07
CA SER A 72 12.03 -12.54 8.08
C SER A 72 11.20 -13.83 8.08
N LYS A 73 10.84 -14.37 9.26
CA LYS A 73 9.89 -15.50 9.40
C LYS A 73 8.54 -15.20 8.75
N ILE A 74 7.95 -14.02 8.96
CA ILE A 74 6.69 -13.61 8.33
C ILE A 74 6.85 -13.53 6.80
N ASN A 75 7.96 -12.99 6.29
CA ASN A 75 8.23 -12.94 4.85
C ASN A 75 8.46 -14.32 4.20
N LEU A 76 8.91 -15.32 4.97
CA LEU A 76 9.01 -16.71 4.49
C LEU A 76 7.65 -17.44 4.54
N LEU A 77 6.82 -17.14 5.54
CA LEU A 77 5.51 -17.79 5.76
C LEU A 77 4.39 -17.19 4.90
N LEU A 78 4.30 -15.87 4.79
CA LEU A 78 3.21 -15.17 4.10
C LEU A 78 3.07 -15.60 2.62
N PRO A 79 4.14 -15.71 1.81
CA PRO A 79 4.03 -16.21 0.44
C PRO A 79 3.59 -17.67 0.36
N ARG A 80 4.03 -18.52 1.31
CA ARG A 80 3.63 -19.93 1.38
C ARG A 80 2.14 -20.07 1.70
N LEU A 81 1.64 -19.35 2.70
CA LEU A 81 0.20 -19.30 3.02
C LEU A 81 -0.63 -18.82 1.81
N CYS A 82 -0.13 -17.84 1.06
CA CYS A 82 -0.79 -17.34 -0.15
C CYS A 82 -0.75 -18.34 -1.33
N LEU A 83 0.31 -19.14 -1.45
CA LEU A 83 0.48 -20.17 -2.48
C LEU A 83 -0.42 -21.39 -2.22
N PHE A 84 -0.56 -21.80 -0.96
CA PHE A 84 -1.49 -22.86 -0.53
C PHE A 84 -2.93 -22.35 -0.29
N ASN A 85 -3.25 -21.11 -0.69
CA ASN A 85 -4.58 -20.49 -0.59
C ASN A 85 -5.15 -20.40 0.85
N HIS A 86 -4.31 -20.49 1.89
CA HIS A 86 -4.67 -20.26 3.30
C HIS A 86 -4.83 -18.75 3.62
N LEU A 87 -5.64 -18.07 2.80
CA LEU A 87 -5.81 -16.61 2.82
C LEU A 87 -6.41 -16.05 4.13
N PRO A 88 -7.32 -16.74 4.86
CA PRO A 88 -7.75 -16.28 6.18
C PRO A 88 -6.59 -16.20 7.18
N THR A 89 -5.71 -17.21 7.19
CA THR A 89 -4.50 -17.26 8.03
C THR A 89 -3.48 -16.20 7.60
N ALA A 90 -3.32 -15.99 6.30
CA ALA A 90 -2.46 -14.93 5.76
C ALA A 90 -2.97 -13.53 6.17
N ILE A 91 -4.29 -13.28 6.08
CA ILE A 91 -4.92 -12.04 6.57
C ILE A 91 -4.72 -11.90 8.07
N GLN A 92 -4.88 -12.97 8.87
CA GLN A 92 -4.66 -12.93 10.31
C GLN A 92 -3.20 -12.52 10.62
N LEU A 93 -2.22 -13.21 10.04
CA LEU A 93 -0.79 -12.93 10.23
C LEU A 93 -0.41 -11.50 9.84
N THR A 94 -0.90 -11.03 8.68
CA THR A 94 -0.68 -9.64 8.24
C THR A 94 -1.40 -8.64 9.14
N THR A 95 -2.62 -8.93 9.61
CA THR A 95 -3.32 -8.06 10.57
C THR A 95 -2.51 -7.94 11.87
N THR A 96 -2.08 -9.05 12.47
CA THR A 96 -1.35 -9.03 13.74
C THR A 96 0.00 -8.32 13.60
N ALA A 97 0.76 -8.64 12.55
CA ALA A 97 2.04 -7.97 12.28
C ALA A 97 1.90 -6.44 12.10
N LEU A 98 0.84 -6.00 11.41
CA LEU A 98 0.54 -4.58 11.20
C LEU A 98 -0.24 -3.92 12.35
N THR A 99 -0.54 -4.62 13.46
CA THR A 99 -1.29 -4.01 14.59
C THR A 99 -0.60 -4.16 15.94
N LEU A 100 0.63 -4.68 15.98
CA LEU A 100 1.52 -4.62 17.14
C LEU A 100 1.92 -3.17 17.50
N PRO A 101 2.39 -2.88 18.73
CA PRO A 101 2.71 -1.52 19.18
C PRO A 101 3.76 -0.83 18.32
N ASN A 102 4.79 -1.59 17.91
CA ASN A 102 5.79 -1.19 16.94
C ASN A 102 5.52 -1.99 15.65
N PRO A 103 4.74 -1.46 14.68
CA PRO A 103 4.60 -2.10 13.37
C PRO A 103 5.93 -2.01 12.60
N PRO A 104 6.06 -2.75 11.47
CA PRO A 104 7.23 -2.61 10.60
C PRO A 104 7.42 -1.16 10.12
N PRO A 105 8.63 -0.76 9.69
CA PRO A 105 8.93 0.64 9.37
C PRO A 105 8.37 1.11 8.02
N ASP A 106 8.18 0.21 7.04
CA ASP A 106 7.69 0.59 5.70
C ASP A 106 6.79 -0.48 5.02
N PRO A 107 5.96 -0.09 4.04
CA PRO A 107 5.12 -1.03 3.27
C PRO A 107 5.85 -2.12 2.47
N LYS A 108 7.19 -2.05 2.31
CA LYS A 108 7.99 -3.04 1.56
C LYS A 108 8.61 -4.12 2.46
N SER A 109 8.82 -3.83 3.75
CA SER A 109 9.32 -4.77 4.76
C SER A 109 8.46 -6.04 4.93
N LEU A 110 7.22 -6.04 4.46
CA LEU A 110 6.36 -7.21 4.37
C LEU A 110 5.98 -7.52 2.92
N SER A 111 5.87 -8.82 2.61
CA SER A 111 5.47 -9.38 1.30
C SER A 111 3.99 -9.15 0.94
N LEU A 112 3.45 -7.97 1.27
CA LEU A 112 2.06 -7.57 1.05
C LEU A 112 1.65 -7.67 -0.41
N SER A 113 2.55 -7.39 -1.35
CA SER A 113 2.31 -7.50 -2.79
C SER A 113 1.82 -8.90 -3.22
N ILE A 114 2.34 -9.97 -2.58
CA ILE A 114 1.95 -11.36 -2.84
C ILE A 114 0.58 -11.66 -2.22
N LEU A 115 0.33 -11.22 -0.98
CA LEU A 115 -1.00 -11.33 -0.36
C LEU A 115 -2.06 -10.60 -1.20
N ILE A 116 -1.81 -9.34 -1.56
CA ILE A 116 -2.69 -8.53 -2.41
C ILE A 116 -2.94 -9.24 -3.74
N HIS A 117 -1.90 -9.82 -4.37
CA HIS A 117 -2.07 -10.58 -5.60
C HIS A 117 -3.01 -11.78 -5.40
N SER A 118 -2.82 -12.61 -4.37
CA SER A 118 -3.65 -13.79 -4.14
C SER A 118 -5.07 -13.45 -3.67
N LEU A 119 -5.26 -12.39 -2.89
CA LEU A 119 -6.57 -11.86 -2.52
C LEU A 119 -7.34 -11.39 -3.75
N THR A 120 -6.70 -10.62 -4.66
CA THR A 120 -7.36 -10.19 -5.90
C THR A 120 -7.43 -11.27 -6.99
N LEU A 121 -7.03 -12.52 -6.72
CA LEU A 121 -7.39 -13.68 -7.55
C LEU A 121 -8.73 -14.31 -7.15
N GLN A 122 -9.22 -14.07 -5.92
CA GLN A 122 -10.48 -14.63 -5.45
C GLN A 122 -11.68 -14.02 -6.20
N PRO A 123 -12.76 -14.78 -6.45
CA PRO A 123 -13.89 -14.28 -7.24
C PRO A 123 -14.64 -13.15 -6.50
N ASP A 124 -14.81 -13.26 -5.18
CA ASP A 124 -15.50 -12.24 -4.38
C ASP A 124 -14.53 -11.28 -3.65
N LEU A 125 -15.13 -10.31 -2.94
CA LEU A 125 -14.41 -9.30 -2.17
C LEU A 125 -14.32 -9.59 -0.67
N LYS A 126 -14.86 -10.71 -0.15
CA LYS A 126 -14.99 -10.96 1.30
C LYS A 126 -13.64 -10.92 2.01
N LEU A 127 -12.64 -11.61 1.47
CA LEU A 127 -11.29 -11.66 2.03
C LEU A 127 -10.55 -10.30 1.94
N PRO A 128 -10.48 -9.63 0.77
CA PRO A 128 -10.00 -8.24 0.67
C PRO A 128 -10.66 -7.26 1.65
N MET A 129 -11.99 -7.26 1.74
CA MET A 129 -12.72 -6.35 2.64
C MET A 129 -12.54 -6.70 4.11
N SER A 130 -12.37 -7.99 4.44
CA SER A 130 -12.02 -8.44 5.79
C SER A 130 -10.67 -7.88 6.24
N LEU A 131 -9.63 -7.91 5.38
CA LEU A 131 -8.33 -7.28 5.67
C LEU A 131 -8.48 -5.77 5.91
N LEU A 132 -9.18 -5.05 5.03
CA LEU A 132 -9.41 -3.61 5.18
C LEU A 132 -10.18 -3.27 6.47
N THR A 133 -11.28 -3.99 6.74
CA THR A 133 -12.12 -3.83 7.93
C THR A 133 -11.38 -4.20 9.23
N ARG A 134 -10.37 -5.07 9.17
CA ARG A 134 -9.52 -5.41 10.33
C ARG A 134 -8.52 -4.29 10.63
N LEU A 135 -7.88 -3.76 9.59
CA LEU A 135 -6.93 -2.65 9.71
C LEU A 135 -7.60 -1.31 10.04
N SER A 136 -8.88 -1.12 9.67
CA SER A 136 -9.66 0.08 9.96
C SER A 136 -10.23 0.17 11.39
N ARG A 137 -10.08 -0.88 12.22
CA ARG A 137 -10.57 -0.91 13.61
C ARG A 137 -9.64 -0.21 14.61
N LYS A 138 -8.43 0.17 14.20
CA LYS A 138 -7.50 0.90 15.06
C LYS A 138 -7.69 2.41 14.88
N HIS A 139 -7.69 3.09 16.02
CA HIS A 139 -7.65 4.54 16.15
C HIS A 139 -6.34 4.89 16.89
N PRO A 140 -5.46 5.75 16.34
CA PRO A 140 -5.55 6.36 15.01
C PRO A 140 -5.48 5.34 13.85
N PRO A 141 -5.90 5.72 12.63
CA PRO A 141 -5.81 4.88 11.43
C PRO A 141 -4.42 4.29 11.23
N HIS A 142 -4.32 2.99 10.92
CA HIS A 142 -3.02 2.39 10.68
C HIS A 142 -2.41 2.89 9.35
N PRO A 143 -1.18 3.44 9.30
CA PRO A 143 -0.62 4.10 8.11
C PRO A 143 -0.52 3.21 6.87
N TYR A 144 -0.55 1.89 7.02
CA TYR A 144 -0.55 0.94 5.89
C TYR A 144 -1.92 0.80 5.20
N LEU A 145 -3.02 1.28 5.80
CA LEU A 145 -4.37 1.06 5.30
C LEU A 145 -4.59 1.72 3.92
N THR A 146 -4.12 2.95 3.71
CA THR A 146 -4.14 3.60 2.40
C THR A 146 -3.25 2.86 1.39
N PRO A 147 -1.95 2.62 1.62
CA PRO A 147 -1.11 1.79 0.74
C PRO A 147 -1.73 0.44 0.35
N ILE A 148 -2.31 -0.29 1.30
CA ILE A 148 -2.98 -1.58 1.06
C ILE A 148 -4.22 -1.41 0.18
N SER A 149 -5.02 -0.37 0.41
CA SER A 149 -6.20 -0.06 -0.41
C SER A 149 -5.80 0.33 -1.85
N THR A 150 -4.77 1.19 -2.00
CA THR A 150 -4.21 1.58 -3.30
C THR A 150 -3.61 0.38 -4.05
N MET A 151 -2.94 -0.55 -3.33
CA MET A 151 -2.46 -1.81 -3.91
C MET A 151 -3.60 -2.73 -4.37
N LEU A 152 -4.69 -2.87 -3.60
CA LEU A 152 -5.89 -3.60 -4.01
C LEU A 152 -6.49 -3.00 -5.29
N ILE A 153 -6.73 -1.69 -5.30
CA ILE A 153 -7.25 -0.92 -6.45
C ILE A 153 -6.39 -1.15 -7.69
N ALA A 154 -5.08 -0.94 -7.59
CA ALA A 154 -4.14 -1.13 -8.69
C ALA A 154 -4.12 -2.59 -9.19
N SER A 155 -4.28 -3.57 -8.29
CA SER A 155 -4.31 -4.99 -8.63
C SER A 155 -5.61 -5.40 -9.32
N TYR A 156 -6.77 -4.88 -8.89
CA TYR A 156 -8.06 -5.09 -9.57
C TYR A 156 -8.09 -4.46 -10.95
N LEU A 157 -7.58 -3.23 -11.11
CA LEU A 157 -7.45 -2.60 -12.42
C LEU A 157 -6.53 -3.41 -13.34
N LYS A 158 -5.36 -3.87 -12.86
CA LYS A 158 -4.45 -4.76 -13.63
C LYS A 158 -5.06 -6.12 -14.01
N LYS A 159 -6.13 -6.56 -13.32
CA LYS A 159 -6.86 -7.81 -13.58
C LYS A 159 -8.20 -7.59 -14.30
N ASP A 160 -8.41 -6.39 -14.84
CA ASP A 160 -9.63 -5.98 -15.56
C ASP A 160 -10.93 -6.11 -14.75
N ARG A 161 -10.84 -5.81 -13.44
CA ARG A 161 -11.97 -5.78 -12.51
C ARG A 161 -12.23 -4.36 -11.97
N PRO A 162 -12.47 -3.35 -12.83
CA PRO A 162 -12.64 -1.96 -12.37
C PRO A 162 -13.86 -1.79 -11.44
N LYS A 163 -14.94 -2.56 -11.64
CA LYS A 163 -16.11 -2.58 -10.74
C LYS A 163 -15.76 -2.97 -9.30
N ASP A 164 -14.70 -3.74 -9.08
CA ASP A 164 -14.23 -4.11 -7.75
C ASP A 164 -13.21 -3.11 -7.18
N ALA A 165 -12.36 -2.51 -8.03
CA ALA A 165 -11.56 -1.35 -7.65
C ALA A 165 -12.44 -0.19 -7.16
N LEU A 166 -13.55 0.08 -7.85
CA LEU A 166 -14.54 1.08 -7.45
C LEU A 166 -15.24 0.76 -6.13
N LYS A 167 -15.48 -0.52 -5.80
CA LYS A 167 -16.02 -0.93 -4.49
C LYS A 167 -15.04 -0.66 -3.35
N VAL A 168 -13.74 -0.91 -3.56
CA VAL A 168 -12.68 -0.56 -2.59
C VAL A 168 -12.59 0.96 -2.42
N TYR A 169 -12.59 1.74 -3.50
CA TYR A 169 -12.58 3.20 -3.44
C TYR A 169 -13.82 3.78 -2.73
N LYS A 170 -15.03 3.31 -3.09
CA LYS A 170 -16.29 3.67 -2.41
C LYS A 170 -16.38 3.16 -0.96
N TRP A 171 -15.47 2.29 -0.51
CA TRP A 171 -15.30 1.98 0.91
C TRP A 171 -14.35 2.97 1.59
N MET A 172 -13.23 3.34 0.94
CA MET A 172 -12.28 4.33 1.49
C MET A 172 -12.93 5.69 1.78
N LEU A 173 -13.89 6.12 0.94
CA LEU A 173 -14.57 7.42 1.04
C LEU A 173 -15.78 7.48 2.00
N ARG A 174 -16.17 6.39 2.67
CA ARG A 174 -17.42 6.40 3.46
C ARG A 174 -17.38 7.44 4.60
N PRO A 175 -18.51 8.05 4.98
CA PRO A 175 -18.59 8.76 6.26
C PRO A 175 -18.13 7.86 7.41
N GLY A 176 -17.27 8.38 8.28
CA GLY A 176 -16.63 7.59 9.35
C GLY A 176 -15.53 6.61 8.89
N SER A 177 -15.20 6.52 7.60
CA SER A 177 -14.04 5.76 7.13
C SER A 177 -12.73 6.45 7.57
N PRO A 178 -11.78 5.71 8.17
CA PRO A 178 -10.48 6.26 8.53
C PRO A 178 -9.59 6.64 7.33
N CYS A 179 -10.00 6.34 6.09
CA CYS A 179 -9.26 6.67 4.87
C CYS A 179 -9.73 7.94 4.15
N THR A 180 -10.87 8.55 4.51
CA THR A 180 -11.51 9.58 3.66
C THR A 180 -10.64 10.82 3.44
N CYS A 181 -9.82 11.21 4.43
CA CYS A 181 -8.83 12.29 4.31
C CYS A 181 -7.44 11.85 3.81
N MET A 182 -7.23 10.55 3.56
CA MET A 182 -5.90 9.95 3.30
C MET A 182 -5.70 9.47 1.86
N VAL A 183 -6.62 9.72 0.93
CA VAL A 183 -6.46 9.30 -0.48
C VAL A 183 -5.42 10.21 -1.16
N ASP A 184 -4.28 9.64 -1.54
CA ASP A 184 -3.15 10.41 -2.08
C ASP A 184 -3.26 10.65 -3.61
N LYS A 185 -2.44 11.58 -4.12
CA LYS A 185 -2.38 11.92 -5.54
C LYS A 185 -2.05 10.73 -6.45
N SER A 186 -1.30 9.71 -5.97
CA SER A 186 -1.04 8.49 -6.74
C SER A 186 -2.26 7.56 -6.79
N ALA A 187 -3.00 7.37 -5.69
CA ALA A 187 -4.24 6.58 -5.69
C ALA A 187 -5.29 7.17 -6.67
N TYR A 188 -5.51 8.48 -6.63
CA TYR A 188 -6.38 9.17 -7.59
C TYR A 188 -5.89 8.98 -9.04
N GLY A 189 -4.59 9.14 -9.31
CA GLY A 189 -4.03 8.95 -10.64
C GLY A 189 -4.12 7.51 -11.17
N ILE A 190 -4.05 6.51 -10.27
CA ILE A 190 -4.25 5.10 -10.58
C ILE A 190 -5.72 4.82 -10.94
N LEU A 191 -6.67 5.38 -10.17
CA LEU A 191 -8.10 5.23 -10.42
C LEU A 191 -8.52 5.90 -11.73
N VAL A 192 -8.37 7.22 -11.83
CA VAL A 192 -8.77 8.02 -13.01
C VAL A 192 -8.12 7.44 -14.26
N GLY A 193 -6.79 7.28 -14.25
CA GLY A 193 -6.05 6.75 -15.39
C GLY A 193 -6.35 5.28 -15.71
N GLY A 194 -6.79 4.49 -14.73
CA GLY A 194 -7.14 3.07 -14.89
C GLY A 194 -8.58 2.83 -15.37
N LEU A 195 -9.50 3.73 -15.04
CA LEU A 195 -10.91 3.73 -15.47
C LEU A 195 -11.07 4.30 -16.88
N CYS A 196 -10.49 5.47 -17.14
CA CYS A 196 -10.42 6.08 -18.48
C CYS A 196 -9.75 5.17 -19.52
N ALA A 197 -8.80 4.32 -19.11
CA ALA A 197 -8.17 3.33 -19.98
C ALA A 197 -9.06 2.11 -20.33
N ARG A 198 -10.28 2.04 -19.79
CA ARG A 198 -11.23 0.92 -19.90
C ARG A 198 -12.61 1.31 -20.44
N GLY A 199 -12.78 2.54 -20.93
CA GLY A 199 -14.08 3.07 -21.35
C GLY A 199 -15.00 3.45 -20.18
N LEU A 200 -14.57 3.28 -18.93
CA LEU A 200 -15.31 3.75 -17.74
C LEU A 200 -15.01 5.23 -17.51
N VAL A 201 -15.40 6.04 -18.49
CA VAL A 201 -15.09 7.47 -18.57
C VAL A 201 -15.91 8.24 -17.54
N LEU A 202 -17.18 7.90 -17.33
CA LEU A 202 -18.02 8.51 -16.29
C LEU A 202 -17.41 8.34 -14.89
N GLU A 203 -17.07 7.11 -14.48
CA GLU A 203 -16.46 6.90 -13.17
C GLU A 203 -15.04 7.49 -13.10
N GLY A 204 -14.31 7.55 -14.21
CA GLY A 204 -13.05 8.29 -14.31
C GLY A 204 -13.21 9.79 -14.05
N LEU A 205 -14.25 10.42 -14.60
CA LEU A 205 -14.60 11.82 -14.35
C LEU A 205 -15.11 12.07 -12.92
N MET A 206 -15.91 11.16 -12.36
CA MET A 206 -16.34 11.25 -10.96
C MET A 206 -15.13 11.25 -10.01
N VAL A 207 -14.19 10.31 -10.20
CA VAL A 207 -12.98 10.25 -9.37
C VAL A 207 -12.05 11.45 -9.62
N LEU A 208 -12.02 12.00 -10.84
CA LEU A 208 -11.29 13.25 -11.14
C LEU A 208 -11.92 14.44 -10.42
N ARG A 209 -13.25 14.58 -10.42
CA ARG A 209 -13.96 15.62 -9.67
C ARG A 209 -13.66 15.50 -8.17
N ASP A 210 -13.71 14.29 -7.64
CA ASP A 210 -13.44 14.05 -6.21
C ASP A 210 -11.95 14.35 -5.86
N MET A 211 -11.01 14.10 -6.79
CA MET A 211 -9.60 14.53 -6.71
C MET A 211 -9.45 16.06 -6.67
N LEU A 212 -10.20 16.77 -7.52
CA LEU A 212 -10.19 18.23 -7.60
C LEU A 212 -10.86 18.88 -6.38
N ARG A 213 -11.89 18.27 -5.81
CA ARG A 213 -12.55 18.73 -4.57
C ARG A 213 -11.60 18.73 -3.36
N VAL A 214 -10.65 17.80 -3.30
CA VAL A 214 -9.54 17.82 -2.30
C VAL A 214 -8.32 18.65 -2.76
N ARG A 215 -8.50 19.54 -3.75
CA ARG A 215 -7.49 20.46 -4.31
C ARG A 215 -6.24 19.77 -4.90
N LEU A 216 -6.33 18.50 -5.28
CA LEU A 216 -5.24 17.78 -5.94
C LEU A 216 -5.37 17.93 -7.46
N LEU A 217 -4.50 18.74 -8.08
CA LEU A 217 -4.49 18.88 -9.55
C LEU A 217 -3.93 17.61 -10.24
N PRO A 218 -4.52 17.14 -11.35
CA PRO A 218 -3.98 16.05 -12.15
C PRO A 218 -2.63 16.43 -12.77
N GLY A 219 -1.73 15.46 -12.93
CA GLY A 219 -0.54 15.65 -13.76
C GLY A 219 -0.88 15.67 -15.25
N GLU A 220 -0.04 16.27 -16.08
CA GLU A 220 -0.27 16.42 -17.53
C GLU A 220 -0.51 15.06 -18.22
N GLY A 221 0.29 14.04 -17.92
CA GLY A 221 0.09 12.66 -18.38
C GLY A 221 -1.14 11.93 -17.81
N LEU A 222 -1.86 12.53 -16.85
CA LEU A 222 -3.20 12.09 -16.41
C LEU A 222 -4.29 12.85 -17.15
N ARG A 223 -4.19 14.19 -17.27
CA ARG A 223 -5.09 15.03 -18.09
C ARG A 223 -5.21 14.48 -19.51
N ARG A 224 -4.06 14.21 -20.15
CA ARG A 224 -3.97 13.62 -21.51
C ARG A 224 -4.67 12.26 -21.63
N LYS A 225 -4.79 11.47 -20.55
CA LYS A 225 -5.54 10.19 -20.55
C LYS A 225 -7.05 10.42 -20.49
N VAL A 226 -7.51 11.37 -19.67
CA VAL A 226 -8.94 11.70 -19.53
C VAL A 226 -9.47 12.29 -20.84
N VAL A 227 -8.76 13.29 -21.39
CA VAL A 227 -9.06 13.89 -22.71
C VAL A 227 -9.09 12.82 -23.79
N ARG A 228 -8.08 11.93 -23.85
CA ARG A 228 -8.07 10.82 -24.82
C ARG A 228 -9.18 9.79 -24.58
N SER A 229 -9.72 9.65 -23.37
CA SER A 229 -10.88 8.79 -23.15
C SER A 229 -12.19 9.43 -23.64
N LEU A 230 -12.41 10.72 -23.40
CA LEU A 230 -13.56 11.47 -23.95
C LEU A 230 -13.58 11.43 -25.49
N LEU A 231 -12.40 11.52 -26.14
CA LEU A 231 -12.28 11.36 -27.60
C LEU A 231 -12.63 9.95 -28.11
N ARG A 232 -12.49 8.90 -27.30
CA ARG A 232 -12.91 7.52 -27.69
C ARG A 232 -14.42 7.37 -27.65
N GLU A 233 -15.07 7.98 -26.66
CA GLU A 233 -16.53 8.05 -26.55
C GLU A 233 -17.15 9.13 -27.48
N ALA A 234 -16.39 9.59 -28.49
CA ALA A 234 -16.75 10.66 -29.44
C ALA A 234 -17.17 12.02 -28.83
N ARG A 235 -16.97 12.26 -27.53
CA ARG A 235 -17.35 13.51 -26.83
C ARG A 235 -16.31 14.63 -27.05
N VAL A 236 -16.09 14.98 -28.32
CA VAL A 236 -15.04 15.92 -28.76
C VAL A 236 -15.14 17.31 -28.12
N ARG A 237 -16.36 17.84 -27.95
CA ARG A 237 -16.59 19.17 -27.36
C ARG A 237 -16.03 19.27 -25.93
N GLU A 238 -16.23 18.21 -25.14
CA GLU A 238 -15.79 18.12 -23.75
C GLU A 238 -14.32 17.77 -23.64
N ALA A 239 -13.80 16.91 -24.53
CA ALA A 239 -12.37 16.63 -24.59
C ALA A 239 -11.56 17.92 -24.80
N LYS A 240 -12.07 18.83 -25.66
CA LYS A 240 -11.50 20.17 -25.86
C LYS A 240 -11.67 21.04 -24.61
N ALA A 241 -12.90 21.26 -24.16
CA ALA A 241 -13.18 22.14 -23.01
C ALA A 241 -12.42 21.71 -21.73
N LEU A 242 -12.29 20.40 -21.47
CA LEU A 242 -11.57 19.89 -20.30
C LEU A 242 -10.05 20.04 -20.41
N ASP A 243 -9.46 20.00 -21.60
CA ASP A 243 -8.02 20.29 -21.78
C ASP A 243 -7.73 21.80 -21.65
N GLU A 244 -8.66 22.65 -22.12
CA GLU A 244 -8.65 24.11 -21.95
C GLU A 244 -8.90 24.56 -20.50
N LEU A 245 -9.67 23.80 -19.71
CA LEU A 245 -9.95 24.08 -18.29
C LEU A 245 -8.93 23.49 -17.31
N LEU A 246 -8.16 22.46 -17.68
CA LEU A 246 -7.10 21.85 -16.86
C LEU A 246 -5.62 22.32 -17.15
N PRO A 247 -5.32 23.59 -17.48
CA PRO A 247 -3.99 24.16 -17.27
C PRO A 247 -3.53 24.13 -15.80
N CYS A 248 -2.22 24.21 -15.55
CA CYS A 248 -1.62 24.10 -14.22
C CYS A 248 -2.04 25.20 -13.21
N ALA A 249 -2.69 26.27 -13.68
CA ALA A 249 -3.22 27.38 -12.87
C ALA A 249 -4.68 27.72 -13.25
N GLY A 250 -5.43 26.74 -13.80
CA GLY A 250 -6.84 26.91 -14.13
C GLY A 250 -7.71 27.16 -12.89
N ASP A 251 -8.81 27.90 -13.08
CA ASP A 251 -9.81 28.14 -12.03
C ASP A 251 -10.52 26.84 -11.68
N LEU A 252 -10.12 26.26 -10.54
CA LEU A 252 -10.58 24.96 -10.04
C LEU A 252 -12.11 24.86 -9.97
N ASN A 253 -12.80 25.97 -9.68
CA ASN A 253 -14.25 25.98 -9.57
C ASN A 253 -14.89 25.74 -10.94
N LYS A 254 -14.43 26.44 -11.99
CA LYS A 254 -14.91 26.25 -13.37
C LYS A 254 -14.71 24.81 -13.87
N VAL A 255 -13.63 24.14 -13.44
CA VAL A 255 -13.43 22.71 -13.74
C VAL A 255 -14.43 21.83 -12.99
N LEU A 256 -14.71 22.13 -11.73
CA LEU A 256 -15.70 21.40 -10.92
C LEU A 256 -17.12 21.60 -11.43
N ASP A 257 -17.52 22.84 -11.76
CA ASP A 257 -18.83 23.18 -12.33
C ASP A 257 -19.06 22.45 -13.66
N PHE A 258 -18.06 22.49 -14.55
CA PHE A 258 -18.05 21.73 -15.80
C PHE A 258 -18.21 20.22 -15.56
N LEU A 259 -17.47 19.65 -14.60
CA LEU A 259 -17.55 18.23 -14.27
C LEU A 259 -18.91 17.86 -13.66
N ASP A 260 -19.46 18.63 -12.74
CA ASP A 260 -20.76 18.36 -12.13
C ASP A 260 -21.90 18.50 -13.15
N GLN A 261 -21.88 19.51 -14.03
CA GLN A 261 -22.82 19.64 -15.15
C GLN A 261 -22.72 18.44 -16.11
N HIS A 262 -21.51 18.11 -16.59
CA HIS A 262 -21.36 17.04 -17.57
C HIS A 262 -21.55 15.65 -16.96
N ILE A 263 -21.27 15.40 -15.67
CA ILE A 263 -21.57 14.12 -15.00
C ILE A 263 -23.08 13.91 -14.85
N GLY A 264 -23.84 14.96 -14.48
CA GLY A 264 -25.31 14.88 -14.40
C GLY A 264 -25.96 14.49 -15.73
N ASN A 265 -25.37 14.94 -16.84
CA ASN A 265 -25.80 14.62 -18.21
C ASN A 265 -25.41 13.20 -18.71
N TRP A 266 -24.93 12.29 -17.84
CA TRP A 266 -24.82 10.84 -18.14
C TRP A 266 -25.75 9.98 -17.26
N SER A 267 -26.34 10.56 -16.21
CA SER A 267 -27.24 9.87 -15.28
C SER A 267 -28.73 9.97 -15.65
N ASN A 268 -29.02 10.69 -16.74
CA ASN A 268 -30.34 10.90 -17.33
C ASN A 268 -30.36 10.33 -18.76
#